data_AF-A0A9E4IU44-F1
#
_entry.id   AF-A0A9E4IU44-F1
#
_cell.length_a   1.000
_cell.length_b   1.000
_cell.length_c   1.000
_cell.angle_alpha   90.00
_cell.angle_beta   90.00
_cell.angle_gamma   90.00
#
_symmetry.space_group_name_H-M   'P 1'
#
loop_
_entity.id
_entity.type
_entity.pdbx_description
1 polymer ?
#
loop_
_entity_poly.entity_id
_entity_poly.type
_entity_poly.pdbx_seq_one_letter_code
_entity_poly.pdbx_strand_id
1 'polypeptide(L)' 'KIRAVLREGTSVVLISSDFEEIAQVADRVAVLHRGRLIESISRRDLTEDAISSAVYRAA' A
#
# COMPACT_ATOMS: atom_id res chain seq x y z
N LYS A 1 3.89 -3.99 -15.32
CA LYS A 1 4.63 -5.28 -15.31
C LYS A 1 4.32 -6.12 -14.07
N ILE A 2 4.18 -5.52 -12.88
CA ILE A 2 3.92 -6.26 -11.63
C ILE A 2 2.64 -7.13 -11.68
N ARG A 3 1.57 -6.66 -12.34
CA ARG A 3 0.33 -7.44 -12.56
C ARG A 3 0.53 -8.78 -13.28
N ALA A 4 1.56 -8.90 -14.12
CA ALA A 4 1.87 -10.16 -14.79
C ALA A 4 2.58 -11.17 -13.85
N VAL A 5 3.22 -10.68 -12.78
CA VAL A 5 3.87 -11.49 -11.74
C VAL A 5 2.85 -11.95 -10.69
N LEU A 6 1.73 -11.24 -10.53
CA LEU A 6 0.60 -11.65 -9.68
C LEU A 6 -0.18 -12.88 -10.22
N ARG A 7 0.38 -13.62 -11.19
CA ARG A 7 -0.22 -14.87 -11.68
C ARG A 7 -0.23 -15.93 -10.58
N GLU A 8 -1.26 -16.78 -10.64
CA GLU A 8 -1.77 -17.68 -9.60
C GLU A 8 -0.74 -18.14 -8.56
N GLY A 9 -0.89 -17.61 -7.34
CA GLY A 9 -0.22 -18.09 -6.12
C GLY A 9 0.97 -17.27 -5.64
N THR A 10 1.45 -16.28 -6.40
CA THR A 10 2.63 -15.50 -6.00
C THR A 10 2.24 -14.25 -5.19
N SER A 11 2.66 -14.18 -3.92
CA SER A 11 2.58 -12.95 -3.12
C SER A 11 3.70 -11.98 -3.47
N VAL A 12 3.38 -10.69 -3.54
CA VAL A 12 4.33 -9.62 -3.88
C VAL A 12 4.31 -8.56 -2.79
N VAL A 13 5.49 -8.12 -2.36
CA VAL A 13 5.65 -6.89 -1.57
C VAL A 13 6.04 -5.78 -2.52
N LEU A 14 5.15 -4.79 -2.65
CA LEU A 14 5.39 -3.59 -3.45
C LEU A 14 5.92 -2.48 -2.53
N ILE A 15 7.04 -1.88 -2.93
CA ILE A 15 7.57 -0.65 -2.31
C ILE A 15 7.57 0.41 -3.41
N SER A 16 6.78 1.46 -3.22
CA SER A 16 6.67 2.58 -4.15
C SER A 16 6.46 3.88 -3.36
N SER A 17 6.86 5.00 -3.95
CA SER A 17 6.51 6.35 -3.48
C SER A 17 5.32 6.94 -4.23
N ASP A 18 4.81 6.21 -5.23
CA ASP A 18 3.62 6.58 -6.01
C ASP A 18 2.37 5.98 -5.34
N PHE A 19 1.59 6.83 -4.69
CA PHE A 19 0.40 6.40 -3.96
C PHE A 19 -0.75 5.96 -4.90
N GLU A 20 -0.81 6.52 -6.11
CA GLU A 20 -1.81 6.13 -7.10
C GLU A 20 -1.56 4.70 -7.58
N GLU A 21 -0.30 4.35 -7.89
CA GLU A 21 0.07 2.98 -8.27
C GLU A 21 -0.26 1.98 -7.16
N ILE A 22 0.08 2.32 -5.91
CA ILE A 22 -0.21 1.47 -4.75
C ILE A 22 -1.71 1.24 -4.63
N ALA A 23 -2.52 2.30 -4.71
CA ALA A 23 -3.98 2.20 -4.60
C ALA A 23 -4.61 1.35 -5.71
N GLN A 24 -4.02 1.35 -6.91
CA GLN A 24 -4.51 0.57 -8.03
C GLN A 24 -4.16 -0.93 -7.97
N VAL A 25 -3.05 -1.29 -7.33
CA VAL A 25 -2.46 -2.64 -7.44
C VAL A 25 -2.50 -3.43 -6.14
N ALA A 26 -2.41 -2.77 -4.98
CA ALA A 26 -2.29 -3.48 -3.70
C ALA A 26 -3.64 -4.00 -3.17
N ASP A 27 -3.60 -5.17 -2.53
CA ASP A 27 -4.73 -5.71 -1.77
C ASP A 27 -4.83 -5.09 -0.38
N ARG A 28 -3.68 -4.69 0.18
CA ARG A 28 -3.54 -4.10 1.52
C ARG A 28 -2.31 -3.20 1.55
N VAL A 29 -2.36 -2.15 2.35
CA VAL A 29 -1.20 -1.29 2.64
C VAL A 29 -0.91 -1.28 4.13
N ALA A 30 0.36 -1.33 4.48
CA ALA A 30 0.88 -1.22 5.83
C ALA A 30 1.79 0.00 5.89
N VAL A 31 1.49 0.96 6.76
CA VAL A 31 2.29 2.18 6.94
C VAL A 31 3.27 1.95 8.08
N LEU A 32 4.56 2.03 7.76
CA LEU A 32 5.64 1.90 8.72
C LEU A 32 6.25 3.28 8.99
N HIS A 33 6.34 3.67 10.26
CA HIS A 33 7.01 4.89 10.70
C HIS A 33 7.94 4.60 11.88
N ARG A 34 9.22 5.00 11.76
CA ARG A 34 10.27 4.77 12.79
C ARG A 34 10.32 3.32 13.30
N GLY A 35 10.25 2.36 12.38
CA GLY A 35 10.32 0.93 12.69
C GLY A 35 9.06 0.35 13.34
N ARG A 36 7.95 1.11 13.38
CA ARG A 36 6.65 0.65 13.91
C ARG A 36 5.59 0.65 12.83
N LEU A 37 4.79 -0.41 12.78
CA LEU A 37 3.56 -0.44 12.00
C LEU A 37 2.53 0.43 12.73
N ILE A 38 2.08 1.49 12.08
CA ILE A 38 1.22 2.50 12.69
C ILE A 38 -0.19 2.53 12.09
N GLU A 39 -0.36 2.04 10.87
CA GLU A 39 -1.65 1.98 10.20
C GLU A 39 -1.67 0.84 9.17
N SER A 40 -2.84 0.25 8.95
CA SER A 40 -3.07 -0.73 7.90
C SER A 40 -4.37 -0.42 7.18
N ILE A 41 -4.33 -0.32 5.86
CA ILE A 41 -5.47 0.02 5.01
C ILE A 41 -5.87 -1.22 4.22
N SER A 42 -7.15 -1.55 4.26
CA SER A 42 -7.72 -2.68 3.53
C SER A 42 -8.06 -2.28 2.08
N ARG A 43 -8.16 -3.25 1.15
CA ARG A 43 -8.54 -2.98 -0.24
C ARG A 43 -9.79 -2.10 -0.39
N ARG A 44 -10.76 -2.28 0.52
CA ARG A 44 -12.05 -1.56 0.50
C ARG A 44 -11.88 -0.06 0.67
N ASP A 45 -10.92 0.34 1.49
CA ASP A 45 -10.68 1.73 1.88
C ASP A 45 -9.42 2.28 1.21
N LEU A 46 -8.81 1.51 0.31
CA LEU A 46 -7.54 1.83 -0.31
C LEU A 46 -7.73 2.85 -1.44
N THR A 47 -7.57 4.12 -1.09
CA THR A 47 -7.49 5.25 -2.01
C THR A 47 -6.15 5.97 -1.85
N GLU A 48 -5.75 6.74 -2.86
CA GLU A 48 -4.57 7.61 -2.78
C GLU A 48 -4.65 8.54 -1.56
N ASP A 49 -5.81 9.19 -1.37
CA ASP A 49 -6.06 10.07 -0.22
C ASP A 49 -5.92 9.35 1.12
N ALA A 50 -6.42 8.12 1.24
CA ALA A 50 -6.29 7.34 2.47
C ALA A 50 -4.82 7.03 2.79
N ILE A 51 -4.02 6.67 1.77
CA ILE A 51 -2.59 6.41 1.92
C ILE A 51 -1.87 7.71 2.32
N SER A 52 -2.11 8.80 1.59
CA SER A 52 -1.54 10.12 1.86
C SER A 52 -1.85 10.57 3.28
N SER A 53 -3.11 10.48 3.70
CA SER A 53 -3.54 10.83 5.07
C SER A 53 -2.84 9.97 6.13
N ALA A 54 -2.73 8.66 5.93
CA ALA A 54 -2.07 7.75 6.86
C ALA A 54 -0.56 8.07 7.00
N VAL A 55 0.12 8.38 5.89
CA VAL A 55 1.54 8.74 5.88
C VAL A 55 1.79 10.10 6.54
N TYR A 56 0.96 11.11 6.29
CA TYR A 56 1.17 12.44 6.85
C TYR A 56 0.72 12.59 8.31
N ARG A 57 -0.29 11.84 8.77
CA ARG A 57 -0.65 11.79 10.21
C ARG A 57 0.41 11.12 11.06
N ALA A 58 1.25 10.29 10.44
CA ALA A 58 2.34 9.58 11.09
C ALA A 58 3.58 10.43 11.36
N ALA A 59 3.74 11.52 10.61
CA ALA A 59 4.92 12.38 10.61
C ALA A 59 4.89 13.39 11.77
#